data_AF-A0A2K8U210-F1
#
_entry.id   AF-A0A2K8U210-F1
#
_cell.length_a   1.000
_cell.length_b   1.000
_cell.length_c   1.000
_cell.angle_alpha   90.00
_cell.angle_beta   90.00
_cell.angle_gamma   90.00
#
_symmetry.space_group_name_H-M   'P 1'
#
loop_
_entity.id
_entity.type
_entity.pdbx_description
1 polymer ?
#
loop_
_entity_poly.entity_id
_entity_poly.type
_entity_poly.pdbx_seq_one_letter_code
_entity_poly.pdbx_strand_id
1 'polypeptide(L)'
;MTPKPRSVTALLVAALLRPAQAVDLLPTDVIAPPPGITTAQLAERHLEPGGALSSLERGSGLGDLTLVLATWPYADRQAGRYAAVAGYVTLPTGSYDARRTLSLNTNPGENRYQAAVQAGYSHRLGSRVNAMTAFDVQWFGDNDGYRRGAGRIGTLEQQLLYNWQVALSYTPAAPLTLGLSYFYSQGGASRIDEAPWDNVLRVQRYTLSGMIKLPFASLILQYGGDLKTDNGLFEDQRFALRVLTIF
;
A
#
# COMPACT_ATOMS: atom_id res chain seq x y z
N MET A 1 -24.53 -17.31 26.72
CA MET A 1 -23.05 -17.30 26.83
C MET A 1 -22.49 -16.65 25.57
N THR A 2 -22.05 -15.40 25.65
CA THR A 2 -21.34 -14.72 24.55
C THR A 2 -19.94 -15.33 24.40
N PRO A 3 -19.54 -15.84 23.22
CA PRO A 3 -18.21 -16.41 23.04
C PRO A 3 -17.14 -15.33 23.23
N LYS A 4 -16.09 -15.64 24.02
CA LYS A 4 -14.93 -14.76 24.24
C LYS A 4 -14.25 -14.46 22.89
N PRO A 5 -13.91 -13.18 22.57
CA PRO A 5 -13.10 -12.86 21.41
C PRO A 5 -11.73 -13.54 21.56
N ARG A 6 -11.34 -14.35 20.57
CA ARG A 6 -10.01 -14.98 20.49
C ARG A 6 -9.15 -14.13 19.55
N SER A 7 -8.05 -13.60 20.05
CA SER A 7 -7.04 -12.89 19.25
C SER A 7 -6.40 -13.85 18.23
N VAL A 8 -6.23 -13.39 16.99
CA VAL A 8 -5.56 -14.14 15.92
C VAL A 8 -4.36 -13.32 15.44
N THR A 9 -3.18 -13.95 15.37
CA THR A 9 -1.95 -13.32 14.85
C THR A 9 -1.53 -14.03 13.57
N ALA A 10 -1.19 -13.26 12.53
CA ALA A 10 -0.69 -13.77 11.27
C ALA A 10 0.58 -13.00 10.86
N LEU A 11 1.61 -13.72 10.44
CA LEU A 11 2.79 -13.11 9.83
C LEU A 11 2.54 -12.97 8.33
N LEU A 12 2.71 -11.76 7.80
CA LEU A 12 2.54 -11.44 6.39
C LEU A 12 3.88 -10.96 5.83
N VAL A 13 4.45 -11.55 4.79
CA VAL A 13 5.53 -10.87 4.04
C VAL A 13 4.83 -10.24 2.85
N ALA A 14 4.94 -8.92 2.64
CA ALA A 14 4.23 -8.25 1.55
C ALA A 14 5.13 -7.23 0.88
N ALA A 15 5.21 -7.21 -0.44
CA ALA A 15 5.96 -6.21 -1.20
C ALA A 15 4.99 -5.25 -1.92
N LEU A 16 5.22 -3.94 -1.76
CA LEU A 16 4.30 -2.91 -2.26
C LEU A 16 4.68 -2.44 -3.67
N LEU A 17 3.68 -2.23 -4.51
CA LEU A 17 3.85 -1.78 -5.91
C LEU A 17 4.20 -0.28 -6.03
N ARG A 18 4.22 0.47 -4.92
CA ARG A 18 4.60 1.90 -4.89
C ARG A 18 5.86 2.10 -4.05
N PRO A 19 6.79 2.97 -4.49
CA PRO A 19 7.72 3.56 -3.56
C PRO A 19 6.92 4.56 -2.70
N ALA A 20 6.96 4.40 -1.39
CA ALA A 20 6.50 5.39 -0.41
C ALA A 20 5.00 5.76 -0.40
N GLN A 21 4.08 4.82 -0.69
CA GLN A 21 2.68 4.96 -0.26
C GLN A 21 2.18 3.66 0.39
N ALA A 22 1.37 3.82 1.44
CA ALA A 22 0.89 2.78 2.31
C ALA A 22 0.18 1.61 1.60
N VAL A 23 -0.02 0.54 2.36
CA VAL A 23 -0.78 -0.62 1.91
C VAL A 23 -2.22 -0.18 1.67
N ASP A 24 -2.57 0.04 0.40
CA ASP A 24 -3.95 0.22 -0.04
C ASP A 24 -4.70 -1.08 0.28
N LEU A 25 -5.48 -1.06 1.36
CA LEU A 25 -6.28 -2.19 1.77
C LEU A 25 -7.38 -2.45 0.76
N LEU A 26 -7.56 -3.71 0.41
CA LEU A 26 -8.76 -4.15 -0.29
C LEU A 26 -9.92 -4.20 0.68
N PRO A 27 -11.16 -4.00 0.20
CA PRO A 27 -12.43 -4.07 0.95
C PRO A 27 -12.60 -5.26 1.93
N THR A 28 -11.80 -6.31 1.80
CA THR A 28 -11.84 -7.53 2.63
C THR A 28 -10.64 -7.73 3.57
N ASP A 29 -9.59 -6.89 3.52
CA ASP A 29 -8.29 -7.19 4.13
C ASP A 29 -8.30 -7.10 5.67
N VAL A 30 -9.24 -6.35 6.25
CA VAL A 30 -9.39 -6.24 7.72
C VAL A 30 -10.21 -7.41 8.30
N ILE A 31 -10.77 -8.30 7.47
CA ILE A 31 -11.44 -9.50 7.95
C ILE A 31 -10.40 -10.54 8.38
N ALA A 32 -10.46 -10.99 9.63
CA ALA A 32 -9.49 -11.94 10.16
C ALA A 32 -9.45 -13.24 9.33
N PRO A 33 -8.25 -13.70 8.90
CA PRO A 33 -8.13 -14.96 8.19
C PRO A 33 -8.51 -16.15 9.09
N PRO A 34 -8.79 -17.33 8.50
CA PRO A 34 -8.76 -18.58 9.25
C PRO A 34 -7.46 -18.73 10.08
N PRO A 35 -7.51 -19.35 11.27
CA PRO A 35 -6.30 -19.59 12.07
C PRO A 35 -5.27 -20.42 11.30
N GLY A 36 -3.98 -20.14 11.52
CA GLY A 36 -2.87 -20.94 10.97
C GLY A 36 -2.42 -20.55 9.56
N ILE A 37 -2.90 -19.43 9.02
CA ILE A 37 -2.47 -18.93 7.71
C ILE A 37 -1.26 -18.01 7.87
N THR A 38 -0.16 -18.34 7.16
CA THR A 38 1.00 -17.48 6.93
C THR A 38 1.04 -17.15 5.46
N THR A 39 1.24 -15.88 5.12
CA THR A 39 1.26 -15.42 3.71
C THR A 39 2.59 -14.76 3.38
N ALA A 40 3.13 -15.02 2.19
CA ALA A 40 4.26 -14.27 1.64
C ALA A 40 3.90 -13.72 0.26
N GLN A 41 4.31 -12.49 -0.03
CA GLN A 41 4.12 -11.81 -1.32
C GLN A 41 5.48 -11.27 -1.78
N LEU A 42 5.79 -11.49 -3.06
CA LEU A 42 6.94 -10.95 -3.76
C LEU A 42 6.42 -10.00 -4.85
N ALA A 43 7.08 -8.85 -5.02
CA ALA A 43 6.75 -7.90 -6.06
C ALA A 43 8.00 -7.60 -6.90
N GLU A 44 7.90 -7.87 -8.19
CA GLU A 44 8.83 -7.38 -9.19
C GLU A 44 8.27 -6.09 -9.78
N ARG A 45 9.14 -5.09 -10.04
CA ARG A 45 8.72 -3.78 -10.50
C ARG A 45 9.34 -3.48 -11.86
N HIS A 46 8.48 -3.10 -12.80
CA HIS A 46 8.86 -2.62 -14.12
C HIS A 46 8.30 -1.20 -14.29
N LEU A 47 9.19 -0.22 -14.46
CA LEU A 47 8.84 1.18 -14.66
C LEU A 47 9.20 1.58 -16.09
N GLU A 48 8.16 1.86 -16.89
CA GLU A 48 8.28 2.37 -18.25
C GLU A 48 7.71 3.79 -18.33
N PRO A 49 8.58 4.82 -18.25
CA PRO A 49 8.15 6.20 -18.42
C PRO A 49 7.57 6.43 -19.82
N GLY A 50 6.36 7.00 -19.88
CA GLY A 50 5.64 7.30 -21.12
C GLY A 50 5.25 8.78 -21.23
N GLY A 51 4.78 9.19 -22.41
CA GLY A 51 4.32 10.57 -22.65
C GLY A 51 5.40 11.62 -22.36
N ALA A 52 5.08 12.59 -21.51
CA ALA A 52 5.98 13.66 -21.08
C ALA A 52 7.23 13.17 -20.33
N LEU A 53 7.25 11.91 -19.88
CA LEU A 53 8.35 11.30 -19.13
C LEU A 53 9.19 10.33 -19.96
N SER A 54 8.88 10.16 -21.26
CA SER A 54 9.51 9.19 -22.16
C SER A 54 11.03 9.34 -22.34
N SER A 55 11.60 10.50 -21.99
CA SER A 55 13.04 10.77 -22.02
C SER A 55 13.80 10.24 -20.81
N LEU A 56 13.10 9.74 -19.78
CA LEU A 56 13.72 9.19 -18.58
C LEU A 56 14.23 7.76 -18.81
N GLU A 57 15.37 7.43 -18.18
CA GLU A 57 15.90 6.08 -18.20
C GLU A 57 14.93 5.12 -17.48
N ARG A 58 14.62 4.00 -18.13
CA ARG A 58 13.78 2.94 -17.57
C ARG A 58 14.47 2.29 -16.37
N GLY A 59 13.67 1.88 -15.39
CA GLY A 59 14.14 1.07 -14.27
C GLY A 59 13.36 -0.23 -14.19
N SER A 60 14.10 -1.34 -14.15
CA SER A 60 13.55 -2.67 -13.90
C SER A 60 14.38 -3.39 -12.85
N GLY A 61 13.73 -4.26 -12.08
CA GLY A 61 14.38 -5.07 -11.07
C GLY A 61 13.49 -5.38 -9.89
N LEU A 62 14.09 -6.03 -8.89
CA LEU A 62 13.41 -6.30 -7.63
C LEU A 62 13.28 -5.01 -6.83
N GLY A 63 12.08 -4.78 -6.30
CA GLY A 63 11.84 -3.73 -5.32
C GLY A 63 12.39 -4.09 -3.94
N ASP A 64 12.21 -3.18 -3.00
CA ASP A 64 12.61 -3.36 -1.61
C ASP A 64 11.80 -4.47 -0.91
N LEU A 65 12.47 -5.30 -0.12
CA LEU A 65 11.82 -6.33 0.69
C LEU A 65 11.03 -5.67 1.81
N THR A 66 9.75 -6.01 1.94
CA THR A 66 8.91 -5.53 3.03
C THR A 66 8.35 -6.69 3.87
N LEU A 67 8.57 -6.61 5.18
CA LEU A 67 8.10 -7.54 6.18
C LEU A 67 6.87 -6.94 6.88
N VAL A 68 5.85 -7.76 7.10
CA VAL A 68 4.59 -7.34 7.74
C VAL A 68 4.23 -8.28 8.89
N LEU A 69 3.73 -7.71 9.97
CA LEU A 69 3.15 -8.49 11.05
C LEU A 69 1.78 -7.92 11.34
N ALA A 70 0.74 -8.75 11.24
CA ALA A 70 -0.63 -8.34 11.52
C ALA A 70 -1.24 -9.16 12.65
N THR A 71 -2.06 -8.51 13.45
CA THR A 71 -2.85 -9.16 14.49
C THR A 71 -4.25 -8.59 14.52
N TRP A 72 -5.21 -9.44 14.85
CA TRP A 72 -6.61 -9.10 15.04
C TRP A 72 -6.92 -9.17 16.54
N PRO A 73 -6.68 -8.08 17.29
CA PRO A 73 -6.97 -8.04 18.71
C PRO A 73 -8.46 -8.20 19.01
N TYR A 74 -9.33 -7.88 18.04
CA TYR A 74 -10.77 -8.07 18.12
C TYR A 74 -11.30 -8.78 16.89
N ALA A 75 -12.00 -9.90 17.09
CA ALA A 75 -12.64 -10.67 16.03
C ALA A 75 -13.97 -11.27 16.53
N ASP A 76 -15.07 -10.60 16.20
CA ASP A 76 -16.43 -11.12 16.39
C ASP A 76 -16.97 -11.61 15.05
N ARG A 77 -16.87 -12.92 14.84
CA ARG A 77 -17.34 -13.57 13.61
C ARG A 77 -18.86 -13.60 13.46
N GLN A 78 -19.60 -13.57 14.57
CA GLN A 78 -21.07 -13.58 14.52
C GLN A 78 -21.60 -12.20 14.11
N ALA A 79 -21.09 -11.14 14.72
CA ALA A 79 -21.45 -9.78 14.32
C ALA A 79 -20.77 -9.35 13.00
N GLY A 80 -19.69 -10.01 12.59
CA GLY A 80 -18.87 -9.61 11.45
C GLY A 80 -18.12 -8.31 11.73
N ARG A 81 -17.53 -8.20 12.92
CA ARG A 81 -16.78 -7.03 13.38
C ARG A 81 -15.35 -7.41 13.71
N TYR A 82 -14.40 -6.68 13.15
CA TYR A 82 -12.98 -6.99 13.28
C TYR A 82 -12.18 -5.72 13.50
N ALA A 83 -11.21 -5.76 14.41
CA ALA A 83 -10.16 -4.75 14.49
C ALA A 83 -8.83 -5.44 14.19
N ALA A 84 -8.00 -4.78 13.37
CA ALA A 84 -6.69 -5.25 12.97
C ALA A 84 -5.64 -4.18 13.26
N VAL A 85 -4.44 -4.63 13.61
CA VAL A 85 -3.24 -3.79 13.67
C VAL A 85 -2.14 -4.50 12.90
N ALA A 86 -1.43 -3.76 12.05
CA ALA A 86 -0.31 -4.27 11.29
C ALA A 86 0.90 -3.34 11.40
N GLY A 87 2.09 -3.92 11.51
CA GLY A 87 3.37 -3.23 11.42
C GLY A 87 4.11 -3.66 10.15
N TYR A 88 4.78 -2.72 9.52
CA TYR A 88 5.51 -2.89 8.26
C TYR A 88 6.95 -2.40 8.44
N VAL A 89 7.90 -3.15 7.91
CA VAL A 89 9.30 -2.73 7.79
C VAL A 89 9.79 -3.02 6.38
N THR A 90 10.23 -2.00 5.67
CA THR A 90 10.81 -2.08 4.34
C THR A 90 12.31 -1.90 4.44
N LEU A 91 13.06 -2.86 3.87
CA LEU A 91 14.52 -2.90 3.88
C LEU A 91 15.05 -2.44 2.51
N PRO A 92 16.15 -1.66 2.46
CA PRO A 92 16.73 -1.16 1.21
C PRO A 92 17.49 -2.26 0.44
N THR A 93 16.78 -3.30 0.01
CA THR A 93 17.34 -4.47 -0.68
C THR A 93 17.08 -4.47 -2.18
N GLY A 94 16.26 -3.55 -2.67
CA GLY A 94 15.92 -3.42 -4.08
C GLY A 94 17.06 -2.84 -4.91
N SER A 95 16.96 -2.99 -6.23
CA SER A 95 17.93 -2.41 -7.15
C SER A 95 17.87 -0.87 -7.11
N TYR A 96 19.03 -0.23 -6.93
CA TYR A 96 19.15 1.22 -6.86
C TYR A 96 20.41 1.73 -7.57
N ASP A 97 20.26 2.78 -8.37
CA ASP A 97 21.31 3.57 -8.99
C ASP A 97 20.98 5.06 -8.85
N ALA A 98 21.86 5.81 -8.17
CA ALA A 98 21.72 7.24 -7.97
C ALA A 98 21.61 8.04 -9.28
N ARG A 99 22.11 7.52 -10.41
CA ARG A 99 21.95 8.16 -11.72
C ARG A 99 20.49 8.25 -12.17
N ARG A 100 19.62 7.38 -11.63
CA ARG A 100 18.19 7.32 -11.94
C ARG A 100 17.32 8.18 -11.01
N THR A 101 17.91 9.12 -10.26
CA THR A 101 17.16 10.04 -9.37
C THR A 101 17.17 11.50 -9.83
N LEU A 102 17.79 11.79 -10.99
CA LEU A 102 18.06 13.16 -11.45
C LEU A 102 16.83 14.03 -11.72
N SER A 103 15.72 13.43 -12.16
CA SER A 103 14.47 14.14 -12.46
C SER A 103 13.29 13.51 -11.71
N LEU A 104 13.01 12.24 -12.00
CA LEU A 104 12.13 11.39 -11.21
C LEU A 104 12.93 10.16 -10.81
N ASN A 105 12.67 9.63 -9.61
CA ASN A 105 13.25 8.36 -9.20
C ASN A 105 12.62 7.22 -10.00
N THR A 106 13.38 6.62 -10.92
CA THR A 106 12.94 5.44 -11.69
C THR A 106 13.48 4.14 -11.11
N ASN A 107 14.14 4.16 -9.95
CA ASN A 107 14.67 2.94 -9.33
C ASN A 107 13.54 2.01 -8.82
N PRO A 108 13.71 0.69 -8.93
CA PRO A 108 12.86 -0.29 -8.26
C PRO A 108 12.88 -0.20 -6.73
N GLY A 109 14.07 0.02 -6.14
CA GLY A 109 14.28 0.26 -4.71
C GLY A 109 14.44 1.75 -4.37
N GLU A 110 14.27 2.08 -3.10
CA GLU A 110 14.30 3.47 -2.59
C GLU A 110 15.60 3.85 -1.88
N ASN A 111 16.48 2.87 -1.62
CA ASN A 111 17.75 3.05 -0.90
C ASN A 111 17.59 3.71 0.47
N ARG A 112 16.54 3.32 1.19
CA ARG A 112 16.27 3.74 2.57
C ARG A 112 15.39 2.73 3.28
N TYR A 113 15.45 2.71 4.60
CA TYR A 113 14.47 2.01 5.42
C TYR A 113 13.15 2.75 5.40
N GLN A 114 12.05 2.00 5.51
CA GLN A 114 10.73 2.57 5.80
C GLN A 114 10.05 1.73 6.86
N ALA A 115 9.22 2.36 7.68
CA ALA A 115 8.39 1.67 8.64
C ALA A 115 6.97 2.22 8.55
N ALA A 116 5.97 1.38 8.79
CA ALA A 116 4.60 1.86 8.92
C ALA A 116 3.85 1.08 10.01
N VAL A 117 2.87 1.73 10.61
CA VAL A 117 1.89 1.10 11.48
C VAL A 117 0.51 1.44 10.95
N GLN A 118 -0.33 0.42 10.80
CA GLN A 118 -1.70 0.54 10.33
C GLN A 118 -2.67 -0.05 11.34
N ALA A 119 -3.78 0.64 11.56
CA ALA A 119 -4.92 0.13 12.30
C ALA A 119 -6.15 0.16 11.41
N GLY A 120 -6.96 -0.91 11.46
CA GLY A 120 -8.16 -1.05 10.65
C GLY A 120 -9.32 -1.57 11.47
N TYR A 121 -10.53 -1.14 11.09
CA TYR A 121 -11.78 -1.67 11.61
C TYR A 121 -12.72 -2.05 10.46
N SER A 122 -13.36 -3.21 10.58
CA SER A 122 -14.31 -3.74 9.61
C SER A 122 -15.62 -4.09 10.29
N HIS A 123 -16.74 -3.78 9.63
CA HIS A 123 -18.08 -4.04 10.12
C HIS A 123 -18.99 -4.46 8.97
N ARG A 124 -19.57 -5.64 9.11
CA ARG A 124 -20.67 -6.11 8.27
C ARG A 124 -21.93 -5.29 8.53
N LEU A 125 -22.34 -4.49 7.56
CA LEU A 125 -23.54 -3.62 7.65
C LEU A 125 -24.85 -4.35 7.30
N GLY A 126 -24.75 -5.48 6.61
CA GLY A 126 -25.90 -6.31 6.24
C GLY A 126 -25.46 -7.68 5.75
N SER A 127 -26.38 -8.47 5.18
CA SER A 127 -26.06 -9.83 4.72
C SER A 127 -25.03 -9.88 3.58
N ARG A 128 -24.89 -8.79 2.82
CA ARG A 128 -24.05 -8.71 1.62
C ARG A 128 -23.11 -7.51 1.58
N VAL A 129 -23.16 -6.62 2.58
CA VAL A 129 -22.40 -5.37 2.59
C VAL A 129 -21.47 -5.35 3.79
N ASN A 130 -20.21 -5.02 3.53
CA ASN A 130 -19.20 -4.78 4.56
C ASN A 130 -18.60 -3.40 4.36
N ALA A 131 -18.32 -2.70 5.45
CA ALA A 131 -17.59 -1.46 5.47
C ALA A 131 -16.28 -1.64 6.23
N MET A 132 -15.26 -0.91 5.82
CA MET A 132 -14.03 -0.77 6.57
C MET A 132 -13.57 0.67 6.63
N THR A 133 -12.80 0.97 7.66
CA THR A 133 -11.89 2.11 7.67
C THR A 133 -10.53 1.67 8.19
N ALA A 134 -9.48 2.34 7.72
CA ALA A 134 -8.14 2.17 8.23
C ALA A 134 -7.38 3.49 8.27
N PHE A 135 -6.38 3.54 9.13
CA PHE A 135 -5.44 4.64 9.24
C PHE A 135 -4.04 4.10 9.39
N ASP A 136 -3.08 4.73 8.73
CA ASP A 136 -1.67 4.41 8.88
C ASP A 136 -0.77 5.64 8.94
N VAL A 137 0.37 5.45 9.60
CA VAL A 137 1.47 6.39 9.68
C VAL A 137 2.70 5.70 9.13
N GLN A 138 3.43 6.39 8.26
CA GLN A 138 4.66 5.88 7.64
C GLN A 138 5.84 6.81 7.95
N TRP A 139 6.94 6.19 8.35
CA TRP A 139 8.24 6.79 8.59
C TRP A 139 9.19 6.42 7.45
N PHE A 140 10.08 7.35 7.11
CA PHE A 140 11.11 7.17 6.11
C PHE A 140 12.47 7.42 6.76
N GLY A 141 13.41 6.54 6.51
CA GLY A 141 14.82 6.84 6.73
C GLY A 141 15.37 7.72 5.61
N ASP A 142 16.60 8.16 5.80
CA ASP A 142 17.30 9.00 4.85
C ASP A 142 17.90 8.17 3.71
N ASN A 143 18.02 8.77 2.54
CA ASN A 143 18.79 8.23 1.42
C ASN A 143 19.96 9.18 1.10
N ASP A 144 21.13 8.88 1.66
CA ASP A 144 22.39 9.63 1.47
C ASP A 144 23.02 9.46 0.08
N GLY A 145 22.38 8.66 -0.78
CA GLY A 145 22.80 8.35 -2.14
C GLY A 145 21.92 9.01 -3.18
N TYR A 146 21.26 10.13 -2.87
CA TYR A 146 20.31 10.77 -3.78
C TYR A 146 21.03 11.81 -4.65
N ARG A 147 20.97 11.63 -5.98
CA ARG A 147 21.60 12.57 -6.91
C ARG A 147 20.67 13.75 -7.19
N ARG A 148 21.20 14.96 -7.11
CA ARG A 148 20.52 16.22 -7.46
C ARG A 148 21.09 16.86 -8.72
N GLY A 149 20.46 17.94 -9.18
CA GLY A 149 20.94 18.78 -10.29
C GLY A 149 22.43 19.13 -10.13
N ALA A 150 23.14 19.20 -11.26
CA ALA A 150 24.62 19.31 -11.34
C ALA A 150 25.42 18.06 -10.91
N GLY A 151 24.76 16.91 -10.71
CA GLY A 151 25.44 15.62 -10.56
C GLY A 151 26.06 15.36 -9.19
N ARG A 152 25.74 16.19 -8.19
CA ARG A 152 26.16 16.00 -6.80
C ARG A 152 25.26 14.98 -6.11
N ILE A 153 25.85 14.22 -5.19
CA ILE A 153 25.12 13.37 -4.25
C ILE A 153 24.75 14.22 -3.04
N GLY A 154 23.56 14.00 -2.52
CA GLY A 154 23.04 14.59 -1.29
C GLY A 154 22.09 13.61 -0.60
N THR A 155 21.42 14.11 0.43
CA THR A 155 20.58 13.32 1.31
C THR A 155 19.12 13.62 1.05
N LEU A 156 18.34 12.63 0.63
CA LEU A 156 16.89 12.73 0.56
C LEU A 156 16.29 12.39 1.92
N GLU A 157 15.57 13.34 2.49
CA GLU A 157 14.79 13.18 3.72
C GLU A 157 13.29 13.30 3.39
N GLN A 158 12.44 12.62 4.14
CA GLN A 158 10.98 12.70 3.97
C GLN A 158 10.26 12.67 5.31
N GLN A 159 9.34 13.62 5.50
CA GLN A 159 8.49 13.69 6.68
C GLN A 159 7.46 12.56 6.72
N LEU A 160 6.82 12.38 7.88
CA LEU A 160 5.77 11.38 8.08
C LEU A 160 4.66 11.51 7.04
N LEU A 161 4.22 10.37 6.51
CA LEU A 161 3.04 10.28 5.66
C LEU A 161 1.90 9.63 6.45
N TYR A 162 0.73 10.26 6.38
CA TYR A 162 -0.50 9.79 7.00
C TYR A 162 -1.47 9.35 5.92
N ASN A 163 -2.11 8.19 6.09
CA ASN A 163 -3.15 7.75 5.16
C ASN A 163 -4.42 7.34 5.89
N TRP A 164 -5.55 7.76 5.34
CA TRP A 164 -6.89 7.36 5.76
C TRP A 164 -7.54 6.59 4.62
N GLN A 165 -8.19 5.49 4.97
CA GLN A 165 -8.82 4.60 4.02
C GLN A 165 -10.25 4.33 4.47
N VAL A 166 -11.19 4.37 3.53
CA VAL A 166 -12.57 3.95 3.73
C VAL A 166 -12.96 3.09 2.56
N ALA A 167 -13.55 1.92 2.83
CA ALA A 167 -13.95 1.01 1.78
C ALA A 167 -15.30 0.35 2.07
N LEU A 168 -16.02 0.05 0.99
CA LEU A 168 -17.24 -0.73 0.98
C LEU A 168 -17.04 -1.94 0.07
N SER A 169 -17.53 -3.10 0.50
CA SER A 169 -17.68 -4.27 -0.37
C SER A 169 -19.12 -4.73 -0.43
N TYR A 170 -19.55 -5.18 -1.61
CA TYR A 170 -20.84 -5.79 -1.86
C TYR A 170 -20.66 -7.16 -2.51
N THR A 171 -21.27 -8.19 -1.92
CA THR A 171 -21.26 -9.57 -2.46
C THR A 171 -22.65 -9.88 -3.04
N PRO A 172 -22.89 -9.60 -4.33
CA PRO A 172 -24.21 -9.83 -4.94
C PRO A 172 -24.59 -11.31 -4.96
N ALA A 173 -23.63 -12.15 -5.36
CA ALA A 173 -23.74 -13.61 -5.40
C ALA A 173 -22.33 -14.21 -5.38
N ALA A 174 -22.17 -15.38 -4.76
CA ALA A 174 -20.91 -16.12 -4.88
C ALA A 174 -20.66 -16.53 -6.34
N PRO A 175 -19.39 -16.52 -6.82
CA PRO A 175 -18.15 -16.23 -6.10
C PRO A 175 -17.69 -14.75 -6.13
N LEU A 176 -18.54 -13.82 -6.57
CA LEU A 176 -18.18 -12.43 -6.86
C LEU A 176 -18.33 -11.50 -5.65
N THR A 177 -17.33 -10.67 -5.41
CA THR A 177 -17.40 -9.51 -4.52
C THR A 177 -16.95 -8.25 -5.26
N LEU A 178 -17.75 -7.20 -5.18
CA LEU A 178 -17.45 -5.88 -5.70
C LEU A 178 -17.00 -4.98 -4.57
N GLY A 179 -16.18 -3.98 -4.89
CA GLY A 179 -15.62 -3.08 -3.90
C GLY A 179 -15.39 -1.68 -4.42
N LEU A 180 -15.51 -0.72 -3.51
CA LEU A 180 -15.21 0.69 -3.72
C LEU A 180 -14.40 1.17 -2.52
N SER A 181 -13.27 1.81 -2.78
CA SER A 181 -12.38 2.37 -1.75
C SER A 181 -12.05 3.81 -2.07
N TYR A 182 -11.94 4.62 -1.02
CA TYR A 182 -11.44 5.99 -1.06
C TYR A 182 -10.25 6.11 -0.11
N PHE A 183 -9.23 6.82 -0.58
CA PHE A 183 -7.99 7.05 0.16
C PHE A 183 -7.72 8.55 0.24
N TYR A 184 -7.28 9.00 1.41
CA TYR A 184 -6.72 10.32 1.60
C TYR A 184 -5.31 10.16 2.15
N SER A 185 -4.34 10.84 1.54
CA SER A 185 -2.93 10.83 1.96
C SER A 185 -2.49 12.26 2.24
N GLN A 186 -1.83 12.49 3.37
CA GLN A 186 -1.34 13.82 3.77
C GLN A 186 0.04 13.73 4.44
N GLY A 187 0.89 14.72 4.20
CA GLY A 187 2.22 14.81 4.81
C GLY A 187 3.30 14.48 3.78
N GLY A 188 4.31 13.70 4.17
CA GLY A 188 5.28 13.15 3.21
C GLY A 188 6.06 14.19 2.43
N ALA A 189 6.16 15.44 2.91
CA ALA A 189 7.04 16.44 2.31
C ALA A 189 8.45 15.86 2.24
N SER A 190 9.13 16.07 1.11
CA SER A 190 10.48 15.56 0.87
C SER A 190 11.43 16.72 0.57
N ARG A 191 12.67 16.61 1.01
CA ARG A 191 13.71 17.58 0.67
C ARG A 191 15.02 16.86 0.37
N ILE A 192 15.87 17.55 -0.39
CA ILE A 192 17.24 17.11 -0.61
C ILE A 192 18.15 18.12 0.10
N ASP A 193 18.95 17.66 1.04
CA ASP A 193 19.77 18.48 1.93
C ASP A 193 18.93 19.60 2.59
N GLU A 194 19.36 20.86 2.52
CA GLU A 194 18.73 22.01 3.17
C GLU A 194 17.55 22.62 2.37
N ALA A 195 17.04 21.94 1.35
CA ALA A 195 15.90 22.42 0.57
C ALA A 195 14.63 22.61 1.47
N PRO A 196 13.74 23.57 1.12
CA PRO A 196 12.55 23.84 1.92
C PRO A 196 11.55 22.67 1.89
N TRP A 197 10.73 22.58 2.94
CA TRP A 197 9.62 21.61 3.06
C TRP A 197 8.30 22.17 2.48
N ASP A 198 8.31 22.63 1.23
CA ASP A 198 7.16 23.31 0.61
C ASP A 198 6.28 22.39 -0.26
N ASN A 199 6.60 21.09 -0.30
CA ASN A 199 5.97 20.09 -1.18
C ASN A 199 5.12 19.05 -0.43
N VAL A 200 4.45 19.46 0.65
CA VAL A 200 3.54 18.59 1.43
C VAL A 200 2.54 17.91 0.50
N LEU A 201 2.51 16.58 0.52
CA LEU A 201 1.60 15.77 -0.29
C LEU A 201 0.19 15.86 0.29
N ARG A 202 -0.78 16.05 -0.60
CA ARG A 202 -2.22 15.88 -0.34
C ARG A 202 -2.84 15.21 -1.55
N VAL A 203 -3.20 13.94 -1.39
CA VAL A 203 -3.68 13.08 -2.47
C VAL A 203 -5.01 12.46 -2.08
N GLN A 204 -6.01 12.55 -2.94
CA GLN A 204 -7.29 11.85 -2.82
C GLN A 204 -7.39 10.84 -3.94
N ARG A 205 -7.69 9.58 -3.62
CA ARG A 205 -7.72 8.49 -4.60
C ARG A 205 -8.97 7.66 -4.45
N TYR A 206 -9.38 7.03 -5.53
CA TYR A 206 -10.43 6.02 -5.52
C TYR A 206 -9.96 4.70 -6.13
N THR A 207 -10.59 3.61 -5.74
CA THR A 207 -10.39 2.30 -6.37
C THR A 207 -11.68 1.51 -6.40
N LEU A 208 -12.03 1.03 -7.59
CA LEU A 208 -13.02 0.00 -7.82
C LEU A 208 -12.32 -1.35 -7.86
N SER A 209 -12.93 -2.37 -7.27
CA SER A 209 -12.38 -3.73 -7.27
C SER A 209 -13.44 -4.79 -7.56
N GLY A 210 -13.07 -5.80 -8.35
CA GLY A 210 -13.81 -7.03 -8.50
C GLY A 210 -12.97 -8.21 -8.02
N MET A 211 -13.49 -8.99 -7.08
CA MET A 211 -12.86 -10.21 -6.56
C MET A 211 -13.71 -11.43 -6.92
N ILE A 212 -13.07 -12.45 -7.48
CA ILE A 212 -13.65 -13.77 -7.72
C ILE A 212 -12.91 -14.78 -6.85
N LYS A 213 -13.64 -15.47 -5.96
CA LYS A 213 -13.09 -16.57 -5.15
C LYS A 213 -13.22 -17.90 -5.87
N LEU A 214 -12.10 -18.48 -6.26
CA LEU A 214 -11.99 -19.83 -6.80
C LEU A 214 -11.58 -20.82 -5.68
N PRO A 215 -11.74 -22.13 -5.87
CA PRO A 215 -11.35 -23.12 -4.87
C PRO A 215 -9.87 -23.09 -4.46
N PHE A 216 -9.00 -22.63 -5.36
CA PHE A 216 -7.54 -22.65 -5.18
C PHE A 216 -6.92 -21.24 -5.13
N ALA A 217 -7.67 -20.19 -5.49
CA ALA A 217 -7.15 -18.83 -5.54
C ALA A 217 -8.26 -17.78 -5.44
N SER A 218 -7.92 -16.55 -5.07
CA SER A 218 -8.76 -15.37 -5.27
C SER A 218 -8.13 -14.49 -6.35
N LEU A 219 -8.90 -14.20 -7.40
CA LEU A 219 -8.52 -13.26 -8.44
C LEU A 219 -9.12 -11.90 -8.13
N ILE A 220 -8.31 -10.85 -8.15
CA ILE A 220 -8.74 -9.49 -7.81
C ILE A 220 -8.28 -8.56 -8.92
N LEU A 221 -9.25 -7.92 -9.58
CA LEU A 221 -9.01 -6.83 -10.51
C LEU A 221 -9.31 -5.51 -9.82
N GLN A 222 -8.44 -4.52 -10.00
CA GLN A 222 -8.62 -3.17 -9.49
C GLN A 222 -8.47 -2.16 -10.61
N TYR A 223 -9.33 -1.15 -10.58
CA TYR A 223 -9.25 0.05 -11.41
C TYR A 223 -9.37 1.29 -10.51
N GLY A 224 -8.56 2.30 -10.71
CA GLY A 224 -8.61 3.51 -9.90
C GLY A 224 -7.78 4.64 -10.47
N GLY A 225 -7.60 5.68 -9.66
CA GLY A 225 -6.78 6.84 -9.99
C GLY A 225 -6.90 7.91 -8.91
N ASP A 226 -6.18 9.00 -9.11
CA ASP A 226 -6.26 10.19 -8.28
C ASP A 226 -7.52 10.98 -8.65
N LEU A 227 -8.22 11.48 -7.63
CA LEU A 227 -9.29 12.47 -7.77
C LEU A 227 -8.71 13.89 -7.69
N LYS A 228 -7.69 14.05 -6.84
CA LYS A 228 -7.02 15.33 -6.59
C LYS A 228 -5.62 15.10 -6.03
N THR A 229 -4.65 15.83 -6.54
CA THR A 229 -3.26 15.86 -6.06
C THR A 229 -2.78 17.30 -6.02
N ASP A 230 -2.42 17.80 -4.84
CA ASP A 230 -1.91 19.18 -4.70
C ASP A 230 -0.41 19.27 -5.04
N ASN A 231 0.37 18.24 -4.67
CA ASN A 231 1.81 18.15 -4.91
C ASN A 231 2.16 16.72 -5.32
N GLY A 232 3.01 16.57 -6.34
CA GLY A 232 3.43 15.28 -6.89
C GLY A 232 2.78 14.95 -8.25
N LEU A 233 3.06 13.76 -8.77
CA LEU A 233 2.44 13.27 -10.00
C LEU A 233 0.98 12.88 -9.75
N PHE A 234 0.11 13.31 -10.66
CA PHE A 234 -1.29 12.89 -10.68
C PHE A 234 -1.43 11.56 -11.43
N GLU A 235 -1.92 10.52 -10.78
CA GLU A 235 -2.21 9.24 -11.41
C GLU A 235 -3.59 9.28 -12.08
N ASP A 236 -3.64 9.48 -13.39
CA ASP A 236 -4.92 9.51 -14.13
C ASP A 236 -5.67 8.18 -14.03
N GLN A 237 -4.94 7.07 -14.20
CA GLN A 237 -5.50 5.72 -14.19
C GLN A 237 -4.52 4.72 -13.63
N ARG A 238 -5.07 3.72 -12.96
CA ARG A 238 -4.37 2.56 -12.40
C ARG A 238 -5.17 1.31 -12.65
N PHE A 239 -4.45 0.29 -13.13
CA PHE A 239 -4.94 -1.08 -13.21
C PHE A 239 -4.04 -1.97 -12.38
N ALA A 240 -4.63 -2.84 -11.57
CA ALA A 240 -3.89 -3.87 -10.85
C ALA A 240 -4.62 -5.20 -10.90
N LEU A 241 -3.86 -6.26 -11.13
CA LEU A 241 -4.30 -7.64 -11.02
C LEU A 241 -3.58 -8.27 -9.83
N ARG A 242 -4.33 -8.86 -8.89
CA ARG A 242 -3.77 -9.63 -7.78
C ARG A 242 -4.31 -11.05 -7.84
N VAL A 243 -3.41 -12.01 -7.60
CA VAL A 243 -3.74 -13.43 -7.42
C VAL A 243 -3.30 -13.82 -6.02
N LEU A 244 -4.26 -14.24 -5.20
CA LEU A 244 -3.99 -14.76 -3.86
C LEU A 244 -4.24 -16.27 -3.85
N THR A 245 -3.18 -17.05 -3.70
CA THR A 245 -3.25 -18.51 -3.55
C THR A 245 -3.08 -18.87 -2.08
N ILE A 246 -3.83 -19.87 -1.61
CA ILE A 246 -3.65 -20.47 -0.28
C ILE A 246 -3.07 -21.87 -0.51
N PHE A 247 -1.96 -22.18 0.16
CA PHE A 247 -1.26 -23.46 0.07
C PHE A 247 -1.47 -24.27 1.34
#